data_AF-I0H476-F1
#
_entry.id   AF-I0H476-F1
#
_cell.length_a   1.000
_cell.length_b   1.000
_cell.length_c   1.000
_cell.angle_alpha   90.00
_cell.angle_beta   90.00
_cell.angle_gamma   90.00
#
_symmetry.space_group_name_H-M   'P 1'
#
loop_
_entity.id
_entity.type
_entity.pdbx_description
1 polymer ?
#
loop_
_entity_poly.entity_id
_entity_poly.type
_entity_poly.pdbx_seq_one_letter_code
_entity_poly.pdbx_strand_id
1 'polypeptide(L)'
;MTKSPSFCCRWWNLQDADVLLGIHLNLLVAALGRTDNLPTTTREEKAALAALHVFASSGSGYRVQQSTRPQTIGYALLDSPVALAAWMLDHDTDSYQKISRAFRGGRPSGNLTREHVLDNISLYWLTGTGESAARVYWGRAPIVHQGDPRRLQVDPLTTGDQADDEQRPAKTHGAAPIHL
;
A
#
# COMPACT_ATOMS: atom_id res chain seq x y z
N MET A 1 -0.41 23.10 34.59
CA MET A 1 -1.51 23.27 33.63
C MET A 1 -1.19 22.43 32.40
N THR A 2 -1.75 21.22 32.29
CA THR A 2 -1.62 20.38 31.09
C THR A 2 -2.67 20.84 30.08
N LYS A 3 -2.24 21.41 28.96
CA LYS A 3 -3.16 21.77 27.88
C LYS A 3 -3.68 20.47 27.26
N SER A 4 -4.99 20.32 27.16
CA SER A 4 -5.58 19.18 26.46
C SER A 4 -5.22 19.28 24.98
N PRO A 5 -4.71 18.21 24.33
CA PRO A 5 -4.34 18.27 22.93
C PRO A 5 -5.57 18.60 22.08
N SER A 6 -5.37 19.53 21.14
CA SER A 6 -6.38 20.01 20.21
C SER A 6 -6.96 18.86 19.38
N PHE A 7 -8.24 18.98 19.00
CA PHE A 7 -9.00 17.95 18.28
C PHE A 7 -8.25 17.38 17.05
N CYS A 8 -7.53 18.26 16.33
CA CYS A 8 -6.74 17.90 15.16
C CYS A 8 -5.61 16.90 15.49
N CYS A 9 -4.89 17.10 16.60
CA CYS A 9 -3.78 16.24 16.99
C CYS A 9 -4.24 14.85 17.47
N ARG A 10 -5.42 14.80 18.09
CA ARG A 10 -6.06 13.55 18.52
C ARG A 10 -6.53 12.71 17.33
N TRP A 11 -6.96 13.35 16.25
CA TRP A 11 -7.38 12.68 15.01
C TRP A 11 -6.19 12.08 14.23
N TRP A 12 -5.02 12.69 14.35
CA TRP A 12 -3.79 12.27 13.64
C TRP A 12 -2.81 11.47 14.49
N ASN A 13 -3.20 11.10 15.73
CA ASN A 13 -2.39 10.38 16.72
C ASN A 13 -0.97 10.96 16.89
N LEU A 14 -0.86 12.29 16.91
CA LEU A 14 0.43 12.99 17.01
C LEU A 14 0.92 12.92 18.46
N GLN A 15 2.15 12.44 18.64
CA GLN A 15 2.75 12.31 19.95
C GLN A 15 3.24 13.66 20.53
N ASP A 16 3.52 14.65 19.68
CA ASP A 16 4.06 15.97 20.08
C ASP A 16 3.19 17.13 19.57
N ALA A 17 1.90 17.09 19.88
CA ALA A 17 0.91 18.10 19.49
C ALA A 17 1.26 19.53 19.95
N ASP A 18 1.95 19.65 21.08
CA ASP A 18 2.12 20.90 21.80
C ASP A 18 3.12 21.86 21.14
N VAL A 19 3.96 21.34 20.24
CA VAL A 19 4.93 22.12 19.44
C VAL A 19 4.46 22.36 18.01
N LEU A 20 3.31 21.81 17.61
CA LEU A 20 2.81 21.89 16.24
C LEU A 20 1.96 23.15 16.03
N LEU A 21 2.48 24.09 15.25
CA LEU A 21 1.79 25.35 14.93
C LEU A 21 0.72 25.20 13.82
N GLY A 22 0.84 24.19 12.95
CA GLY A 22 -0.12 23.95 11.87
C GLY A 22 0.26 22.81 10.94
N ILE A 23 -0.73 22.34 10.17
CA ILE A 23 -0.56 21.31 9.13
C ILE A 23 -1.02 21.90 7.80
N HIS A 24 -0.12 21.89 6.81
CA HIS A 24 -0.47 22.17 5.42
C HIS A 24 -0.61 20.85 4.66
N LEU A 25 -1.73 20.67 3.96
CA LEU A 25 -1.98 19.51 3.12
C LEU A 25 -2.28 19.98 1.69
N ASN A 26 -1.57 19.41 0.73
CA ASN A 26 -1.87 19.55 -0.70
C ASN A 26 -2.65 18.33 -1.25
N LEU A 27 -2.71 17.24 -0.48
CA LEU A 27 -3.50 16.06 -0.74
C LEU A 27 -4.15 15.58 0.56
N LEU A 28 -5.47 15.43 0.54
CA LEU A 28 -6.22 14.85 1.64
C LEU A 28 -6.48 13.36 1.36
N VAL A 29 -5.54 12.49 1.74
CA VAL A 29 -5.62 11.04 1.47
C VAL A 29 -6.90 10.40 1.99
N ALA A 30 -7.44 10.89 3.11
CA ALA A 30 -8.70 10.41 3.68
C ALA A 30 -9.92 10.60 2.76
N ALA A 31 -9.84 11.50 1.78
CA ALA A 31 -10.89 11.72 0.78
C ALA A 31 -10.82 10.74 -0.41
N LEU A 32 -9.65 10.14 -0.68
CA LEU A 32 -9.42 9.29 -1.86
C LEU A 32 -10.25 8.00 -1.90
N GLY A 33 -10.86 7.62 -0.77
CA GLY A 33 -11.78 6.48 -0.67
C GLY A 33 -13.17 6.85 -0.16
N ARG A 34 -13.50 8.15 -0.11
CA ARG A 34 -14.77 8.66 0.41
C ARG A 34 -15.43 9.54 -0.64
N THR A 35 -16.16 8.91 -1.56
CA THR A 35 -16.96 9.61 -2.57
C THR A 35 -18.38 9.92 -2.09
N ASP A 36 -18.83 9.27 -1.03
CA ASP A 36 -20.20 9.39 -0.54
C ASP A 36 -20.37 10.64 0.32
N ASN A 37 -21.51 11.32 0.17
CA ASN A 37 -21.91 12.50 0.95
C ASN A 37 -20.94 13.69 0.88
N LEU A 38 -20.12 13.79 -0.17
CA LEU A 38 -19.33 14.98 -0.44
C LEU A 38 -20.21 16.13 -0.99
N PRO A 39 -19.91 17.40 -0.68
CA PRO A 39 -20.60 18.54 -1.27
C PRO A 39 -20.52 18.51 -2.80
N THR A 40 -21.61 18.90 -3.47
CA THR A 40 -21.69 19.00 -4.94
C THR A 40 -22.38 20.29 -5.36
N THR A 41 -22.28 21.34 -4.56
CA THR A 41 -22.99 22.60 -4.74
C THR A 41 -22.28 23.50 -5.75
N THR A 42 -20.95 23.53 -5.73
CA THR A 42 -20.14 24.31 -6.65
C THR A 42 -19.65 23.47 -7.84
N ARG A 43 -19.17 24.16 -8.89
CA ARG A 43 -18.57 23.49 -10.06
C ARG A 43 -17.29 22.76 -9.67
N GLU A 44 -16.50 23.38 -8.80
CA GLU A 44 -15.22 22.89 -8.28
C GLU A 44 -15.44 21.62 -7.45
N GLU A 45 -16.46 21.60 -6.60
CA GLU A 45 -16.87 20.43 -5.82
C GLU A 45 -17.27 19.26 -6.71
N LYS A 46 -18.09 19.50 -7.74
CA LYS A 46 -18.47 18.48 -8.73
C LYS A 46 -17.26 17.92 -9.48
N ALA A 47 -16.33 18.81 -9.88
CA ALA A 47 -15.11 18.40 -10.57
C ALA A 47 -14.19 17.55 -9.66
N ALA A 48 -14.06 17.93 -8.39
CA ALA A 48 -13.30 17.16 -7.41
C ALA A 48 -13.92 15.78 -7.17
N LEU A 49 -15.25 15.69 -7.00
CA LEU A 49 -15.94 14.41 -6.84
C LEU A 49 -15.76 13.52 -8.08
N ALA A 50 -15.86 14.08 -9.30
CA ALA A 50 -15.61 13.34 -10.53
C ALA A 50 -14.17 12.78 -10.59
N ALA A 51 -13.17 13.57 -10.19
CA ALA A 51 -11.79 13.12 -10.12
C ALA A 51 -11.60 11.98 -9.10
N LEU A 52 -12.26 12.06 -7.95
CA LEU A 52 -12.26 10.98 -6.94
C LEU A 52 -12.88 9.69 -7.49
N HIS A 53 -13.97 9.77 -8.26
CA HIS A 53 -14.57 8.60 -8.91
C HIS A 53 -13.64 7.94 -9.93
N VAL A 54 -12.93 8.73 -10.74
CA VAL A 54 -11.90 8.20 -11.66
C VAL A 54 -10.80 7.50 -10.87
N PHE A 55 -10.30 8.12 -9.79
CA PHE A 55 -9.27 7.51 -8.97
C PHE A 55 -9.74 6.19 -8.32
N ALA A 56 -10.95 6.16 -7.77
CA ALA A 56 -11.51 4.98 -7.14
C ALA A 56 -11.72 3.82 -8.14
N SER A 57 -12.09 4.13 -9.39
CA SER A 57 -12.39 3.12 -10.41
C SER A 57 -11.16 2.57 -11.12
N SER A 58 -10.18 3.41 -11.46
CA SER A 58 -9.02 3.01 -12.27
C SER A 58 -7.65 3.41 -11.72
N GLY A 59 -7.60 4.32 -10.72
CA GLY A 59 -6.34 4.89 -10.22
C GLY A 59 -5.68 4.14 -9.06
N SER A 60 -6.24 3.03 -8.60
CA SER A 60 -5.79 2.36 -7.35
C SER A 60 -5.06 1.03 -7.53
N GLY A 61 -4.81 0.59 -8.76
CA GLY A 61 -4.17 -0.70 -9.06
C GLY A 61 -2.78 -0.86 -8.43
N TYR A 62 -1.93 0.17 -8.53
CA TYR A 62 -0.60 0.17 -7.91
C TYR A 62 -0.67 -0.10 -6.39
N ARG A 63 -1.66 0.50 -5.72
CA ARG A 63 -1.86 0.40 -4.27
C ARG A 63 -2.30 -1.00 -3.88
N VAL A 64 -3.19 -1.61 -4.66
CA VAL A 64 -3.61 -3.01 -4.44
C VAL A 64 -2.39 -3.94 -4.55
N GLN A 65 -1.58 -3.80 -5.60
CA GLN A 65 -0.38 -4.63 -5.77
C GLN A 65 0.65 -4.40 -4.64
N GLN A 66 0.97 -3.16 -4.31
CA GLN A 66 1.99 -2.84 -3.31
C GLN A 66 1.52 -3.14 -1.87
N SER A 67 0.22 -3.09 -1.60
CA SER A 67 -0.31 -3.47 -0.28
C SER A 67 -0.42 -4.98 -0.06
N THR A 68 -0.46 -5.78 -1.13
CA THR A 68 -0.67 -7.24 -1.06
C THR A 68 0.53 -8.08 -1.46
N ARG A 69 1.43 -7.56 -2.31
CA ARG A 69 2.63 -8.25 -2.82
C ARG A 69 3.80 -7.27 -3.17
N PRO A 70 4.26 -6.42 -2.22
CA PRO A 70 5.31 -5.41 -2.45
C PRO A 70 6.65 -6.05 -2.82
N GLN A 71 7.02 -7.16 -2.17
CA GLN A 71 8.25 -7.89 -2.48
C GLN A 71 8.21 -8.44 -3.91
N THR A 72 7.06 -8.99 -4.34
CA THR A 72 6.92 -9.60 -5.66
C THR A 72 7.04 -8.55 -6.78
N ILE A 73 6.33 -7.42 -6.67
CA ILE A 73 6.49 -6.34 -7.66
C ILE A 73 7.90 -5.74 -7.59
N GLY A 74 8.49 -5.67 -6.39
CA GLY A 74 9.86 -5.18 -6.18
C GLY A 74 10.91 -5.87 -7.02
N TYR A 75 10.82 -7.20 -7.23
CA TYR A 75 11.76 -7.90 -8.12
C TYR A 75 11.75 -7.34 -9.55
N ALA A 76 10.57 -7.07 -10.10
CA ALA A 76 10.46 -6.47 -11.44
C ALA A 76 11.01 -5.04 -11.48
N LEU A 77 10.78 -4.25 -10.42
CA LEU A 77 11.25 -2.86 -10.33
C LEU A 77 12.77 -2.74 -10.16
N LEU A 78 13.42 -3.76 -9.59
CA LEU A 78 14.86 -3.82 -9.40
C LEU A 78 15.61 -4.40 -10.62
N ASP A 79 14.96 -5.27 -11.38
CA ASP A 79 15.62 -5.99 -12.48
C ASP A 79 15.49 -5.28 -13.84
N SER A 80 14.51 -4.39 -14.00
CA SER A 80 14.28 -3.70 -15.28
C SER A 80 14.01 -2.20 -15.11
N PRO A 81 14.86 -1.31 -15.69
CA PRO A 81 14.61 0.13 -15.66
C PRO A 81 13.36 0.50 -16.48
N VAL A 82 13.00 -0.32 -17.47
CA VAL A 82 11.77 -0.16 -18.26
C VAL A 82 10.54 -0.51 -17.41
N ALA A 83 10.60 -1.59 -16.62
CA ALA A 83 9.51 -1.95 -15.72
C ALA A 83 9.33 -0.88 -14.63
N LEU A 84 10.42 -0.39 -14.04
CA LEU A 84 10.38 0.71 -13.08
C LEU A 84 9.77 1.98 -13.69
N ALA A 85 10.24 2.39 -14.87
CA ALA A 85 9.72 3.55 -15.56
C ALA A 85 8.22 3.40 -15.85
N ALA A 86 7.79 2.25 -16.41
CA ALA A 86 6.38 1.99 -16.69
C ALA A 86 5.52 2.06 -15.43
N TRP A 87 5.99 1.46 -14.34
CA TRP A 87 5.27 1.44 -13.05
C TRP A 87 5.14 2.84 -12.42
N MET A 88 6.17 3.68 -12.53
CA MET A 88 6.14 5.05 -12.04
C MET A 88 5.28 5.97 -12.91
N LEU A 89 5.27 5.74 -14.23
CA LEU A 89 4.44 6.48 -15.18
C LEU A 89 2.94 6.16 -15.00
N ASP A 90 2.61 4.91 -14.72
CA ASP A 90 1.23 4.41 -14.56
C ASP A 90 0.78 4.37 -13.09
N HIS A 91 1.22 5.35 -12.28
CA HIS A 91 0.85 5.41 -10.86
C HIS A 91 -0.67 5.53 -10.66
N ASP A 92 -1.32 6.45 -11.37
CA ASP A 92 -2.77 6.58 -11.42
C ASP A 92 -3.19 7.20 -12.76
N THR A 93 -4.50 7.20 -13.06
CA THR A 93 -5.02 7.67 -14.35
C THR A 93 -4.70 9.15 -14.63
N ASP A 94 -4.76 10.03 -13.63
CA ASP A 94 -4.48 11.46 -13.81
C ASP A 94 -2.97 11.70 -13.98
N SER A 95 -2.15 11.06 -13.14
CA SER A 95 -0.69 11.06 -13.25
C SER A 95 -0.22 10.55 -14.61
N TYR A 96 -0.73 9.40 -15.07
CA TYR A 96 -0.39 8.85 -16.38
C TYR A 96 -0.70 9.83 -17.51
N GLN A 97 -1.90 10.44 -17.51
CA GLN A 97 -2.29 11.41 -18.53
C GLN A 97 -1.41 12.66 -18.49
N LYS A 98 -1.07 13.15 -17.30
CA LYS A 98 -0.21 14.34 -17.11
C LYS A 98 1.23 14.09 -17.54
N ILE A 99 1.78 12.93 -17.19
CA ILE A 99 3.18 12.60 -17.45
C ILE A 99 3.38 12.18 -18.90
N SER A 100 2.54 11.29 -19.43
CA SER A 100 2.71 10.73 -20.79
C SER A 100 2.71 11.81 -21.89
N ARG A 101 1.98 12.91 -21.71
CA ARG A 101 1.98 14.04 -22.67
C ARG A 101 3.32 14.78 -22.75
N ALA A 102 4.11 14.78 -21.68
CA ALA A 102 5.47 15.33 -21.72
C ALA A 102 6.37 14.53 -22.69
N PHE A 103 6.15 13.21 -22.80
CA PHE A 103 6.90 12.33 -23.70
C PHE A 103 6.33 12.28 -25.12
N ARG A 104 5.01 12.20 -25.27
CA ARG A 104 4.35 12.01 -26.58
C ARG A 104 4.14 13.30 -27.38
N GLY A 105 4.35 14.47 -26.78
CA GLY A 105 4.16 15.74 -27.47
C GLY A 105 4.93 16.92 -26.89
N GLY A 106 5.89 16.68 -25.99
CA GLY A 106 6.67 17.74 -25.36
C GLY A 106 5.82 18.72 -24.54
N ARG A 107 4.64 18.28 -24.04
CA ARG A 107 3.69 19.12 -23.31
C ARG A 107 3.75 18.81 -21.81
N PRO A 108 4.60 19.51 -21.04
CA PRO A 108 4.71 19.29 -19.61
C PRO A 108 3.43 19.71 -18.88
N SER A 109 3.21 19.12 -17.71
CA SER A 109 2.12 19.53 -16.81
C SER A 109 2.65 20.53 -15.79
N GLY A 110 2.58 21.83 -16.14
CA GLY A 110 3.24 22.88 -15.37
C GLY A 110 4.75 22.70 -15.39
N ASN A 111 5.38 22.67 -14.21
CA ASN A 111 6.81 22.44 -14.09
C ASN A 111 7.20 20.95 -14.15
N LEU A 112 6.28 20.02 -14.32
CA LEU A 112 6.62 18.60 -14.48
C LEU A 112 7.03 18.32 -15.93
N THR A 113 8.32 18.51 -16.21
CA THR A 113 8.95 18.27 -17.52
C THR A 113 9.32 16.80 -17.69
N ARG A 114 9.70 16.42 -18.92
CA ARG A 114 10.22 15.09 -19.23
C ARG A 114 11.46 14.79 -18.39
N GLU A 115 12.34 15.77 -18.26
CA GLU A 115 13.61 15.68 -17.54
C GLU A 115 13.35 15.43 -16.05
N HIS A 116 12.43 16.17 -15.42
CA HIS A 116 12.08 15.92 -14.00
C HIS A 116 11.52 14.51 -13.75
N VAL A 117 10.79 13.95 -14.70
CA VAL A 117 10.28 12.58 -14.60
C VAL A 117 11.43 11.57 -14.71
N LEU A 118 12.35 11.78 -15.66
CA LEU A 118 13.53 10.94 -15.84
C LEU A 118 14.49 11.03 -14.64
N ASP A 119 14.64 12.20 -14.03
CA ASP A 119 15.44 12.38 -12.82
C ASP A 119 14.87 11.56 -11.67
N ASN A 120 13.54 11.57 -11.48
CA ASN A 120 12.88 10.78 -10.44
C ASN A 120 13.01 9.27 -10.70
N ILE A 121 12.80 8.82 -11.95
CA ILE A 121 13.01 7.40 -12.31
C ILE A 121 14.47 6.99 -12.05
N SER A 122 15.42 7.84 -12.43
CA SER A 122 16.86 7.59 -12.24
C SER A 122 17.22 7.51 -10.77
N LEU A 123 16.64 8.36 -9.92
CA LEU A 123 16.81 8.30 -8.47
C LEU A 123 16.40 6.93 -7.92
N TYR A 124 15.21 6.42 -8.29
CA TYR A 124 14.75 5.11 -7.83
C TYR A 124 15.60 3.96 -8.38
N TRP A 125 16.00 4.05 -9.65
CA TRP A 125 16.82 3.04 -10.31
C TRP A 125 18.20 2.93 -9.67
N LEU A 126 18.92 4.05 -9.58
CA LEU A 126 20.31 4.07 -9.12
C LEU A 126 20.44 3.78 -7.61
N THR A 127 19.38 4.00 -6.84
CA THR A 127 19.36 3.68 -5.39
C THR A 127 18.78 2.31 -5.09
N GLY A 128 18.19 1.61 -6.07
CA GLY A 128 17.53 0.32 -5.85
C GLY A 128 16.35 0.40 -4.88
N THR A 129 15.61 1.52 -4.87
CA THR A 129 14.57 1.80 -3.84
C THR A 129 13.15 1.49 -4.27
N GLY A 130 12.92 0.96 -5.48
CA GLY A 130 11.57 0.57 -5.94
C GLY A 130 10.86 -0.42 -5.02
N GLU A 131 11.60 -1.42 -4.51
CA GLU A 131 11.05 -2.44 -3.60
C GLU A 131 10.78 -1.88 -2.20
N SER A 132 11.74 -1.16 -1.62
CA SER A 132 11.60 -0.60 -0.26
C SER A 132 10.51 0.46 -0.21
N ALA A 133 10.35 1.27 -1.26
CA ALA A 133 9.25 2.22 -1.39
C ALA A 133 7.89 1.51 -1.46
N ALA A 134 7.77 0.39 -2.18
CA ALA A 134 6.52 -0.36 -2.28
C ALA A 134 6.01 -0.86 -0.91
N ARG A 135 6.91 -1.19 0.03
CA ARG A 135 6.55 -1.64 1.38
C ARG A 135 5.77 -0.60 2.18
N VAL A 136 5.79 0.68 1.82
CA VAL A 136 5.00 1.73 2.51
C VAL A 136 3.49 1.47 2.47
N TYR A 137 3.02 0.69 1.48
CA TYR A 137 1.62 0.28 1.34
C TYR A 137 1.29 -1.02 2.08
N TRP A 138 2.30 -1.79 2.47
CA TRP A 138 2.12 -3.04 3.20
C TRP A 138 1.47 -2.80 4.56
N GLY A 139 0.43 -3.57 4.89
CA GLY A 139 -0.30 -3.41 6.15
C GLY A 139 -1.16 -2.13 6.24
N ARG A 140 -1.21 -1.31 5.18
CA ARG A 140 -2.07 -0.12 5.07
C ARG A 140 -3.29 -0.32 4.16
N ALA A 141 -3.50 -1.53 3.64
CA ALA A 141 -4.75 -1.88 2.98
C ALA A 141 -5.91 -1.82 4.00
N PRO A 142 -7.12 -1.35 3.62
CA PRO A 142 -8.31 -1.74 4.36
C PRO A 142 -8.33 -3.26 4.33
N ILE A 143 -8.30 -3.87 5.52
CA ILE A 143 -8.33 -5.32 5.68
C ILE A 143 -9.61 -5.84 5.01
N VAL A 144 -9.51 -6.30 3.77
CA VAL A 144 -10.56 -7.09 3.13
C VAL A 144 -10.30 -8.52 3.61
N HIS A 145 -10.97 -8.87 4.72
CA HIS A 145 -10.86 -10.15 5.45
C HIS A 145 -9.51 -10.47 6.11
N GLN A 146 -9.37 -10.08 7.38
CA GLN A 146 -8.72 -10.90 8.40
C GLN A 146 -9.07 -10.36 9.79
N GLY A 147 -9.61 -11.22 10.64
CA GLY A 147 -9.76 -10.93 12.06
C GLY A 147 -8.43 -10.48 12.65
N ASP A 148 -8.53 -9.52 13.57
CA ASP A 148 -7.41 -8.89 14.25
C ASP A 148 -6.37 -9.91 14.76
N PRO A 149 -5.14 -9.94 14.22
CA PRO A 149 -4.09 -10.82 14.72
C PRO A 149 -3.49 -10.35 16.06
N ARG A 150 -3.89 -9.18 16.59
CA ARG A 150 -3.45 -8.69 17.91
C ARG A 150 -4.22 -9.32 19.08
N ARG A 151 -5.13 -10.25 18.81
CA ARG A 151 -5.79 -11.07 19.83
C ARG A 151 -5.18 -12.47 19.96
N LEU A 152 -3.86 -12.59 19.78
CA LEU A 152 -3.11 -13.69 20.37
C LEU A 152 -2.91 -13.36 21.85
N GLN A 153 -3.88 -13.80 22.64
CA GLN A 153 -3.76 -13.90 24.08
C GLN A 153 -2.60 -14.88 24.35
N VAL A 154 -1.46 -14.35 24.76
CA VAL A 154 -0.36 -15.17 25.28
C VAL A 154 -0.79 -15.66 26.65
N ASP A 155 -1.42 -16.85 26.68
CA ASP A 155 -1.56 -17.60 27.92
C ASP A 155 -0.21 -18.23 28.28
N PRO A 156 0.18 -18.17 29.57
CA PRO A 156 1.52 -18.54 29.98
C PRO A 156 1.75 -20.06 29.86
N LEU A 157 2.87 -20.39 29.22
CA LEU A 157 3.53 -21.70 29.17
C LEU A 157 3.06 -22.69 30.25
N THR A 158 2.34 -23.75 29.86
CA THR A 158 2.47 -25.06 30.48
C THR A 158 2.10 -26.19 29.51
N THR A 159 2.97 -27.20 29.50
CA THR A 159 2.74 -28.61 29.16
C THR A 159 2.47 -28.98 27.69
N GLY A 160 3.36 -29.85 27.20
CA GLY A 160 3.41 -30.28 25.81
C GLY A 160 2.28 -31.20 25.39
N ASP A 161 2.16 -31.37 24.08
CA ASP A 161 2.08 -32.70 23.50
C ASP A 161 2.59 -32.66 22.07
N GLN A 162 3.36 -33.68 21.71
CA GLN A 162 3.74 -33.97 20.33
C GLN A 162 2.49 -34.43 19.58
N ALA A 163 2.27 -33.91 18.37
CA ALA A 163 1.43 -34.58 17.38
C ALA A 163 1.95 -34.26 15.98
N ASP A 164 3.19 -34.67 15.72
CA ASP A 164 3.63 -35.02 14.37
C ASP A 164 3.44 -36.54 14.21
N ASP A 165 2.22 -36.99 13.86
CA ASP A 165 2.06 -38.23 13.09
C ASP A 165 0.64 -38.30 12.48
N GLU A 166 0.52 -39.10 11.42
CA GLU A 166 -0.74 -39.59 10.82
C GLU A 166 -1.27 -38.88 9.55
N GLN A 167 -0.43 -38.92 8.51
CA GLN A 167 -0.89 -39.38 7.20
C GLN A 167 0.11 -40.38 6.59
N ARG A 168 0.02 -41.65 7.02
CA ARG A 168 0.58 -42.79 6.29
C ARG A 168 -0.39 -43.97 6.35
N PRO A 169 -0.77 -44.57 5.20
CA PRO A 169 -1.79 -45.62 5.18
C PRO A 169 -1.34 -46.93 5.83
N ALA A 170 -2.30 -47.61 6.45
CA ALA A 170 -2.15 -48.81 7.25
C ALA A 170 -1.44 -49.95 6.52
N LYS A 171 -0.33 -50.44 7.09
CA LYS A 171 0.21 -51.77 6.81
C LYS A 171 -0.29 -52.73 7.88
N THR A 172 -1.15 -53.67 7.49
CA THR A 172 -1.58 -54.80 8.31
C THR A 172 -0.45 -55.81 8.42
N HIS A 173 0.17 -55.93 9.59
CA HIS A 173 1.02 -57.08 9.95
C HIS A 173 0.58 -57.64 11.29
N GLY A 174 -0.11 -58.79 11.25
CA GLY A 174 -0.21 -59.69 12.39
C GLY A 174 1.08 -60.50 12.50
N ALA A 175 1.75 -60.40 13.64
CA ALA A 175 2.61 -61.46 14.17
C ALA A 175 1.67 -62.58 14.69
N ALA A 176 1.99 -63.88 14.74
CA ALA A 176 3.24 -64.62 14.97
C ALA A 176 2.96 -66.11 14.60
N PRO A 177 3.71 -67.17 15.03
CA PRO A 177 5.13 -67.31 15.36
C PRO A 177 5.82 -68.50 14.63
N ILE A 178 7.17 -68.49 14.67
CA ILE A 178 8.14 -69.59 14.91
C ILE A 178 7.68 -71.04 14.64
N HIS A 179 8.41 -71.79 13.79
CA HIS A 179 9.15 -73.02 14.15
C HIS A 179 9.85 -73.69 12.94
N LEU A 180 11.11 -74.10 13.21
CA LEU A 180 12.08 -74.90 12.42
C LEU A 180 12.82 -74.22 11.27
#